data_AF-A0A383BNY5-F1
#
_entry.id   AF-A0A383BNY5-F1
#
_cell.length_a   1.000
_cell.length_b   1.000
_cell.length_c   1.000
_cell.angle_alpha   90.00
_cell.angle_beta   90.00
_cell.angle_gamma   90.00
#
_symmetry.space_group_name_H-M   'P 1'
#
loop_
_entity.id
_entity.type
_entity.pdbx_description
1 polymer ?
#
loop_
_entity_poly.entity_id
_entity_poly.type
_entity_poly.pdbx_seq_one_letter_code
_entity_poly.pdbx_strand_id
1 'polypeptide(L)'
;MRKRILIFLIVGFLIYLIDITLNPDENNKDIYISDQELTSLITAWKSQVGRDPTDEEIVKIINNLVEEEILYREALELGLDKEDRIIKRRLAQKITFLKQETLPENPTQEELREFYEDNKEKYFKKPNYSFTHLFFAKGIDSEARSIQALNDLLAD
;
A
#
# COMPACT_ATOMS: atom_id res chain seq x y z
N MET A 1 -28.96 35.40 -53.81
CA MET A 1 -27.78 34.99 -53.03
C MET A 1 -28.06 34.93 -51.53
N ARG A 2 -28.30 36.06 -50.83
CA ARG A 2 -28.51 36.12 -49.35
C ARG A 2 -29.54 35.13 -48.76
N LYS A 3 -30.72 34.97 -49.37
CA LYS A 3 -31.77 34.05 -48.86
C LYS A 3 -31.34 32.57 -48.86
N ARG A 4 -30.56 32.14 -49.85
CA ARG A 4 -30.08 30.75 -49.95
C ARG A 4 -29.04 30.43 -48.88
N ILE A 5 -28.18 31.40 -48.58
CA ILE A 5 -27.17 31.32 -47.52
C ILE A 5 -27.85 31.22 -46.15
N LEU A 6 -28.88 32.03 -45.90
CA LEU A 6 -29.67 31.98 -44.66
C LEU A 6 -30.34 30.63 -44.44
N ILE A 7 -30.97 30.06 -45.47
CA ILE A 7 -31.61 28.73 -45.39
C ILE A 7 -30.57 27.65 -45.10
N PHE A 8 -29.41 27.68 -45.78
CA PHE A 8 -28.32 26.74 -45.52
C PHE A 8 -27.82 26.81 -44.08
N LEU A 9 -27.65 28.02 -43.53
CA LEU A 9 -27.20 28.22 -42.15
C LEU A 9 -28.24 27.73 -41.13
N ILE A 10 -29.53 28.00 -41.38
CA ILE A 10 -30.63 27.53 -40.51
C ILE A 10 -30.72 26.01 -40.53
N VAL A 11 -30.63 25.38 -41.70
CA VAL A 11 -30.68 23.92 -41.83
C VAL A 11 -29.46 23.29 -41.18
N GLY A 12 -28.25 23.83 -41.40
CA GLY A 12 -27.04 23.34 -40.74
C GLY A 12 -27.11 23.51 -39.21
N PHE A 13 -27.64 24.62 -38.72
CA PHE A 13 -27.85 24.85 -37.29
C PHE A 13 -28.88 23.88 -36.69
N LEU A 14 -29.97 23.60 -37.42
CA LEU A 14 -30.96 22.60 -37.02
C LEU A 14 -30.36 21.19 -36.96
N ILE A 15 -29.57 20.81 -37.95
CA ILE A 15 -28.88 19.50 -37.97
C ILE A 15 -27.89 19.42 -36.81
N TYR A 16 -27.11 20.48 -36.55
CA TYR A 16 -26.17 20.53 -35.43
C TYR A 16 -26.88 20.43 -34.07
N LEU A 17 -28.01 21.11 -33.89
CA LEU A 17 -28.81 20.96 -32.67
C LEU A 17 -29.42 19.57 -32.53
N ILE A 18 -29.84 18.94 -33.62
CA ILE A 18 -30.34 17.56 -33.60
C ILE A 18 -29.20 16.61 -33.21
N ASP A 19 -28.03 16.75 -33.83
CA ASP A 19 -26.84 15.96 -33.57
C ASP A 19 -26.41 16.05 -32.09
N ILE A 20 -26.33 17.26 -31.53
CA ILE A 20 -25.92 17.44 -30.12
C ILE A 20 -26.94 16.87 -29.12
N THR A 21 -28.21 16.81 -29.49
CA THR A 21 -29.29 16.27 -28.63
C THR A 21 -29.44 14.75 -28.72
N LEU A 22 -29.16 14.19 -29.90
CA LEU A 22 -29.27 12.74 -30.15
C LEU A 22 -27.96 12.01 -29.90
N ASN A 23 -26.84 12.72 -29.96
CA ASN A 23 -25.50 12.20 -29.79
C ASN A 23 -24.79 12.96 -28.65
N PRO A 24 -25.35 12.97 -27.41
CA PRO A 24 -24.58 13.42 -26.26
C PRO A 24 -23.35 12.53 -26.20
N ASP A 25 -22.15 13.14 -26.29
CA ASP A 25 -20.84 12.48 -26.39
C ASP A 25 -20.93 11.04 -25.92
N GLU A 26 -20.89 10.09 -26.87
CA GLU A 26 -20.80 8.68 -26.54
C GLU A 26 -19.50 8.55 -25.76
N ASN A 27 -19.61 8.56 -24.42
CA ASN A 27 -18.51 8.44 -23.47
C ASN A 27 -17.61 7.36 -24.01
N ASN A 28 -16.44 7.73 -24.54
CA ASN A 28 -15.63 6.83 -25.32
C ASN A 28 -15.40 5.55 -24.49
N LYS A 29 -16.06 4.45 -24.88
CA LYS A 29 -16.08 3.19 -24.12
C LYS A 29 -14.81 2.38 -24.34
N ASP A 30 -13.86 2.92 -25.08
CA ASP A 30 -12.55 2.33 -25.26
C ASP A 30 -11.84 2.20 -23.91
N ILE A 31 -11.31 1.01 -23.66
CA ILE A 31 -10.49 0.68 -22.51
C ILE A 31 -9.05 0.62 -23.00
N TYR A 32 -8.25 1.59 -22.57
CA TYR A 32 -6.83 1.64 -22.88
C TYR A 32 -6.04 0.97 -21.76
N ILE A 33 -5.33 -0.10 -22.08
CA ILE A 33 -4.42 -0.80 -21.17
C ILE A 33 -3.00 -0.51 -21.63
N SER A 34 -2.15 -0.06 -20.72
CA SER A 34 -0.74 0.20 -21.03
C SER A 34 0.11 -1.07 -21.00
N ASP A 35 1.16 -1.12 -21.83
CA ASP A 35 2.11 -2.24 -21.81
C ASP A 35 2.79 -2.40 -20.44
N GLN A 36 3.00 -1.30 -19.72
CA GLN A 36 3.59 -1.29 -18.39
C GLN A 36 2.68 -2.00 -17.36
N GLU A 37 1.39 -1.69 -17.40
CA GLU A 37 0.39 -2.31 -16.53
C GLU A 37 0.29 -3.81 -16.81
N LEU A 38 0.19 -4.20 -18.07
CA LEU A 38 0.15 -5.60 -18.47
C LEU A 38 1.43 -6.35 -18.02
N THR A 39 2.60 -5.75 -18.20
CA THR A 39 3.88 -6.33 -17.76
C THR A 39 3.93 -6.50 -16.24
N SER A 40 3.39 -5.53 -15.49
CA SER A 40 3.32 -5.61 -14.03
C SER A 40 2.41 -6.75 -13.56
N LEU A 41 1.27 -6.96 -14.22
CA LEU A 41 0.34 -8.05 -13.92
C LEU A 41 0.94 -9.42 -14.24
N ILE A 42 1.59 -9.55 -15.39
CA ILE A 42 2.30 -10.78 -15.78
C ILE A 42 3.42 -11.09 -14.77
N THR A 43 4.17 -10.07 -14.33
CA THR A 43 5.24 -10.22 -13.34
C THR A 43 4.69 -10.65 -11.98
N ALA A 44 3.59 -10.03 -11.52
CA ALA A 44 2.92 -10.39 -10.28
C ALA A 44 2.39 -11.83 -10.32
N TRP A 45 1.74 -12.21 -11.42
CA TRP A 45 1.26 -13.56 -11.65
C TRP A 45 2.40 -14.58 -11.64
N LYS A 46 3.51 -14.28 -12.34
CA LYS A 46 4.71 -15.11 -12.35
C LYS A 46 5.31 -15.27 -10.95
N SER A 47 5.34 -14.20 -10.16
CA SER A 47 5.82 -14.26 -8.77
C SER A 47 4.91 -15.14 -7.88
N GLN A 48 3.61 -15.20 -8.18
CA GLN A 48 2.65 -15.99 -7.42
C GLN A 48 2.65 -17.46 -7.81
N VAL A 49 2.75 -17.76 -9.12
CA VAL A 49 2.64 -19.13 -9.66
C VAL A 49 4.01 -19.80 -9.86
N GLY A 50 5.08 -19.02 -9.99
CA GLY A 50 6.47 -19.50 -10.10
C GLY A 50 6.91 -19.92 -11.51
N ARG A 51 6.12 -19.62 -12.55
CA ARG A 51 6.46 -19.86 -13.96
C ARG A 51 5.90 -18.77 -14.86
N ASP A 52 6.30 -18.75 -16.12
CA ASP A 52 5.69 -17.88 -17.13
C ASP A 52 4.26 -18.35 -17.47
N PRO A 53 3.32 -17.41 -17.69
CA PRO A 53 1.94 -17.73 -18.09
C PRO A 53 1.89 -18.27 -19.52
N THR A 54 0.93 -19.14 -19.79
CA THR A 54 0.60 -19.58 -21.16
C THR A 54 -0.20 -18.50 -21.89
N ASP A 55 -0.31 -18.60 -23.22
CA ASP A 55 -1.11 -17.67 -24.03
C ASP A 55 -2.58 -17.59 -23.55
N GLU A 56 -3.17 -18.72 -23.17
CA GLU A 56 -4.53 -18.76 -22.61
C GLU A 56 -4.63 -18.05 -21.26
N GLU A 57 -3.60 -18.15 -20.42
CA GLU A 57 -3.53 -17.47 -19.13
C GLU A 57 -3.33 -15.96 -19.31
N ILE A 58 -2.53 -15.54 -20.29
CA ILE A 58 -2.37 -14.13 -20.66
C ILE A 58 -3.71 -13.54 -21.09
N VAL A 59 -4.48 -14.24 -21.94
CA VAL A 59 -5.82 -13.80 -22.35
C VAL A 59 -6.75 -13.67 -21.14
N LYS A 60 -6.69 -14.60 -20.17
CA LYS A 60 -7.48 -14.48 -18.93
C LYS A 60 -7.08 -13.29 -18.08
N ILE A 61 -5.77 -13.01 -17.94
CA ILE A 61 -5.28 -11.85 -17.20
C ILE A 61 -5.82 -10.56 -17.84
N ILE A 62 -5.75 -10.44 -19.17
CA ILE A 62 -6.27 -9.28 -19.91
C ILE A 62 -7.78 -9.15 -19.72
N ASN A 63 -8.53 -10.24 -19.89
CA ASN A 63 -9.99 -10.21 -19.74
C ASN A 63 -10.42 -9.78 -18.33
N ASN A 64 -9.74 -10.29 -17.29
CA ASN A 64 -10.02 -9.89 -15.92
C ASN A 64 -9.75 -8.40 -15.68
N LEU A 65 -8.66 -7.87 -16.26
CA LEU A 65 -8.34 -6.43 -16.16
C LEU A 65 -9.41 -5.58 -16.87
N VAL A 66 -9.85 -6.00 -18.05
CA VAL A 66 -10.92 -5.32 -18.78
C VAL A 66 -12.23 -5.35 -18.00
N GLU A 67 -12.60 -6.50 -17.45
CA GLU A 67 -13.81 -6.64 -16.62
C GLU A 67 -13.74 -5.75 -15.36
N GLU A 68 -12.58 -5.71 -14.70
CA GLU A 68 -12.34 -4.82 -13.55
C GLU A 68 -12.54 -3.35 -13.93
N GLU A 69 -11.99 -2.90 -15.06
CA GLU A 69 -12.14 -1.52 -15.53
C GLU A 69 -13.61 -1.19 -15.89
N ILE A 70 -14.33 -2.13 -16.50
CA ILE A 70 -15.77 -1.97 -16.78
C ILE A 70 -16.54 -1.76 -15.48
N LEU A 71 -16.33 -2.63 -14.50
CA LEU A 71 -17.00 -2.55 -13.20
C LEU A 71 -16.62 -1.29 -12.43
N TYR A 72 -15.36 -0.87 -12.52
CA TYR A 72 -14.89 0.36 -11.91
C TYR A 72 -15.58 1.59 -12.50
N ARG A 73 -15.67 1.70 -13.83
CA ARG A 73 -16.38 2.80 -14.51
C ARG A 73 -17.86 2.82 -14.14
N GLU A 74 -18.53 1.67 -14.14
CA GLU A 74 -19.93 1.55 -13.72
C GLU A 74 -20.11 2.00 -12.26
N ALA A 75 -19.22 1.60 -11.36
CA ALA A 75 -19.26 2.02 -9.96
C ALA A 75 -19.13 3.54 -9.79
N LEU A 76 -18.33 4.21 -10.64
CA LEU A 76 -18.22 5.67 -10.67
C LEU A 76 -19.48 6.35 -11.22
N GLU A 77 -20.07 5.80 -12.30
CA GLU A 77 -21.34 6.30 -12.84
C GLU A 77 -22.47 6.22 -11.81
N LEU A 78 -22.51 5.13 -11.04
CA LEU A 78 -23.41 4.93 -9.91
C LEU A 78 -23.04 5.76 -8.67
N GLY A 79 -21.88 6.41 -8.66
CA GLY A 79 -21.40 7.22 -7.54
C GLY A 79 -21.08 6.42 -6.27
N LEU A 80 -20.72 5.15 -6.40
CA LEU A 80 -20.43 4.25 -5.27
C LEU A 80 -19.13 4.59 -4.53
N ASP A 81 -18.31 5.47 -5.10
CA ASP A 81 -17.13 6.04 -4.47
C ASP A 81 -17.45 7.16 -3.45
N LYS A 82 -18.66 7.74 -3.54
CA LYS A 82 -19.07 8.90 -2.74
C LYS A 82 -19.53 8.46 -1.35
N GLU A 83 -19.15 9.26 -0.36
CA GLU A 83 -19.58 9.12 1.04
C GLU A 83 -19.22 7.79 1.73
N ASP A 84 -18.46 6.91 1.07
CA ASP A 84 -17.95 5.68 1.66
C ASP A 84 -16.67 5.92 2.47
N ARG A 85 -16.73 5.63 3.77
CA ARG A 85 -15.60 5.81 4.69
C ARG A 85 -14.43 4.87 4.40
N ILE A 86 -14.67 3.68 3.88
CA ILE A 86 -13.65 2.68 3.53
C ILE A 86 -12.85 3.18 2.33
N ILE A 87 -13.53 3.61 1.27
CA ILE A 87 -12.89 4.15 0.05
C ILE A 87 -12.08 5.40 0.39
N LYS A 88 -12.68 6.34 1.12
CA LYS A 88 -11.99 7.56 1.59
C LYS A 88 -10.71 7.24 2.37
N ARG A 89 -10.76 6.24 3.27
CA ARG A 89 -9.60 5.81 4.05
C ARG A 89 -8.51 5.19 3.16
N ARG A 90 -8.87 4.34 2.19
CA ARG A 90 -7.90 3.74 1.27
C ARG A 90 -7.19 4.78 0.41
N LEU A 91 -7.92 5.77 -0.10
CA LEU A 91 -7.32 6.87 -0.88
C LEU A 91 -6.33 7.70 -0.04
N ALA A 92 -6.69 8.01 1.22
CA ALA A 92 -5.77 8.71 2.13
C ALA A 92 -4.50 7.89 2.43
N GLN A 93 -4.63 6.57 2.56
CA GLN A 93 -3.48 5.67 2.72
C GLN A 93 -2.57 5.67 1.48
N LYS A 94 -3.14 5.61 0.27
CA LYS A 94 -2.36 5.69 -0.99
C LYS A 94 -1.53 6.97 -1.07
N ILE A 95 -2.10 8.13 -0.71
CA ILE A 95 -1.36 9.40 -0.66
C ILE A 95 -0.26 9.38 0.41
N THR A 96 -0.52 8.79 1.57
CA THR A 96 0.48 8.71 2.64
C THR A 96 1.70 7.89 2.21
N PHE A 97 1.49 6.81 1.46
CA PHE A 97 2.56 6.00 0.89
C PHE A 97 3.42 6.80 -0.10
N LEU A 98 2.80 7.53 -1.04
CA LEU A 98 3.53 8.39 -1.99
C LEU A 98 4.35 9.49 -1.28
N LYS A 99 3.86 9.99 -0.15
CA LYS A 99 4.60 10.96 0.68
C LYS A 99 5.83 10.36 1.36
N GLN A 100 5.82 9.06 1.66
CA GLN A 100 6.96 8.38 2.26
C GLN A 100 8.08 8.16 1.24
N GLU A 101 7.74 7.82 0.00
CA GLU A 101 8.73 7.67 -1.09
C GLU A 101 9.35 9.02 -1.51
N THR A 102 8.68 10.13 -1.21
CA THR A 102 9.13 11.49 -1.51
C THR A 102 9.82 12.18 -0.34
N LEU A 103 10.04 11.49 0.79
CA LEU A 103 10.83 12.05 1.88
C LEU A 103 12.25 12.36 1.38
N PRO A 104 12.72 13.62 1.50
CA PRO A 104 13.93 14.05 0.85
C PRO A 104 15.14 13.60 1.65
N GLU A 105 16.11 13.05 0.92
CA GLU A 105 17.51 12.86 1.31
C GLU A 105 17.77 11.98 2.55
N ASN A 106 18.52 10.90 2.35
CA ASN A 106 19.10 10.18 3.47
C ASN A 106 20.00 11.16 4.24
N PRO A 107 19.92 11.20 5.58
CA PRO A 107 20.78 12.07 6.39
C PRO A 107 22.25 11.79 6.08
N THR A 108 23.03 12.84 6.04
CA THR A 108 24.48 12.77 5.85
C THR A 108 25.14 12.03 7.02
N GLN A 109 26.34 11.51 6.80
CA GLN A 109 27.09 10.83 7.85
C GLN A 109 27.39 11.74 9.04
N GLU A 110 27.54 13.04 8.80
CA GLU A 110 27.79 14.05 9.84
C GLU A 110 26.56 14.24 10.74
N GLU A 111 25.37 14.41 10.14
CA GLU A 111 24.10 14.51 10.87
C GLU A 111 23.81 13.24 11.69
N LEU A 112 24.10 12.07 11.13
CA LEU A 112 23.96 10.80 11.86
C LEU A 112 24.88 10.72 13.07
N ARG A 113 26.12 11.23 12.96
CA ARG A 113 27.09 11.23 14.06
C ARG A 113 26.68 12.20 15.16
N GLU A 114 26.24 13.41 14.79
CA GLU A 114 25.72 14.40 15.75
C GLU A 114 24.50 13.86 16.48
N PHE A 115 23.54 13.30 15.75
CA PHE A 115 22.35 12.67 16.34
C PHE A 115 22.72 11.52 17.27
N TYR A 116 23.70 10.68 16.91
CA TYR A 116 24.14 9.57 17.76
C TYR A 116 24.75 10.04 19.08
N GLU A 117 25.65 11.03 19.05
CA GLU A 117 26.25 11.56 20.28
C GLU A 117 25.22 12.24 21.18
N ASP A 118 24.27 12.99 20.61
CA ASP A 118 23.18 13.64 21.35
C ASP A 118 22.19 12.64 21.98
N ASN A 119 22.07 11.44 21.42
CA ASN A 119 21.12 10.42 21.87
C ASN A 119 21.77 9.20 22.52
N LYS A 120 23.08 9.27 22.83
CA LYS A 120 23.89 8.15 23.33
C LYS A 120 23.30 7.45 24.54
N GLU A 121 22.71 8.19 25.46
CA GLU A 121 22.06 7.65 26.66
C GLU A 121 20.86 6.75 26.35
N LYS A 122 20.13 7.00 25.25
CA LYS A 122 18.97 6.18 24.83
C LYS A 122 19.40 4.83 24.26
N TYR A 123 20.64 4.71 23.81
CA TYR A 123 21.21 3.48 23.26
C TYR A 123 21.91 2.63 24.32
N PHE A 124 22.02 3.11 25.55
CA PHE A 124 22.59 2.35 26.66
C PHE A 124 21.64 1.22 27.07
N LYS A 125 22.05 -0.02 26.84
CA LYS A 125 21.39 -1.19 27.42
C LYS A 125 21.96 -1.42 28.81
N LYS A 126 21.12 -1.31 29.84
CA LYS A 126 21.49 -1.64 31.21
C LYS A 126 22.02 -3.08 31.26
N PRO A 127 23.09 -3.37 32.02
CA PRO A 127 23.54 -4.74 32.22
C PRO A 127 22.41 -5.60 32.78
N ASN A 128 22.22 -6.77 32.19
CA ASN A 128 21.35 -7.81 32.72
C ASN A 128 22.15 -8.64 33.72
N TYR A 129 21.57 -8.89 34.89
CA TYR A 129 22.14 -9.77 35.90
C TYR A 129 21.29 -11.03 36.00
N SER A 130 21.91 -12.19 35.87
CA SER A 130 21.32 -13.46 36.26
C SER A 130 21.86 -13.83 37.65
N PHE A 131 20.98 -14.30 38.52
CA PHE A 131 21.36 -14.82 39.83
C PHE A 131 20.44 -15.99 40.21
N THR A 132 20.98 -16.91 40.99
CA THR A 132 20.22 -18.01 41.59
C THR A 132 20.03 -17.71 43.07
N HIS A 133 18.79 -17.71 43.54
CA HIS A 133 18.47 -17.52 44.94
C HIS A 133 18.03 -18.85 45.56
N LEU A 134 18.79 -19.32 46.55
CA LEU A 134 18.42 -20.48 47.38
C LEU A 134 17.83 -19.96 48.69
N PHE A 135 16.55 -20.22 48.90
CA PHE A 135 15.82 -19.77 50.09
C PHE A 135 15.83 -20.84 51.18
N PHE A 136 16.13 -20.44 52.41
CA PHE A 136 16.08 -21.30 53.59
C PHE A 136 15.05 -20.77 54.59
N ALA A 137 13.93 -21.48 54.74
CA ALA A 137 12.91 -21.15 55.73
C ALA A 137 13.47 -21.24 57.16
N LYS A 138 13.05 -20.30 58.03
CA LYS A 138 13.48 -20.21 59.42
C LYS A 138 13.08 -21.48 60.20
N GLY A 139 14.06 -22.13 60.81
CA GLY A 139 13.88 -23.37 61.58
C GLY A 139 15.13 -23.66 62.41
N ILE A 140 15.10 -24.73 63.21
CA ILE A 140 16.22 -25.09 64.10
C ILE A 140 17.52 -25.32 63.31
N ASP A 141 17.42 -25.88 62.10
CA ASP A 141 18.58 -26.24 61.28
C ASP A 141 18.75 -25.34 60.03
N SER A 142 18.15 -24.14 60.00
CA SER A 142 18.21 -23.29 58.80
C SER A 142 19.63 -22.80 58.50
N GLU A 143 20.41 -22.47 59.52
CA GLU A 143 21.80 -22.01 59.37
C GLU A 143 22.70 -23.13 58.86
N ALA A 144 22.65 -24.31 59.47
CA ALA A 144 23.44 -25.48 59.06
C ALA A 144 23.16 -25.86 57.59
N ARG A 145 21.87 -25.87 57.18
CA ARG A 145 21.49 -26.16 55.78
C ARG A 145 21.99 -25.10 54.79
N SER A 146 21.99 -23.82 55.16
CA SER A 146 22.51 -22.75 54.30
C SER A 146 24.04 -22.82 54.14
N ILE A 147 24.77 -23.14 55.22
CA ILE A 147 26.23 -23.28 55.19
C ILE A 147 26.62 -24.51 54.38
N GLN A 148 25.91 -25.63 54.53
CA GLN A 148 26.16 -26.83 53.73
C GLN A 148 25.94 -26.55 52.24
N ALA A 149 24.82 -25.93 51.87
CA ALA A 149 24.54 -25.60 50.47
C ALA A 149 25.57 -24.61 49.88
N LEU A 150 26.10 -23.69 50.68
CA LEU A 150 27.20 -22.81 50.26
C LEU A 150 28.49 -23.59 50.02
N ASN A 151 28.85 -24.51 50.92
CA ASN A 151 30.04 -25.34 50.78
C ASN A 151 29.95 -26.26 49.56
N ASP A 152 28.77 -26.84 49.30
CA ASP A 152 28.51 -27.68 48.12
C ASP A 152 28.68 -26.86 46.82
N LEU A 153 28.19 -25.61 46.80
CA LEU A 153 28.35 -24.70 45.66
C LEU A 153 29.79 -24.18 45.44
N LEU A 154 30.64 -24.20 46.47
CA LEU A 154 32.04 -23.77 46.39
C LEU A 154 33.01 -24.92 46.12
N ALA A 155 32.54 -26.16 46.25
CA ALA A 155 33.32 -27.38 46.03
C ALA A 155 33.27 -27.90 44.58
N ASP A 156 32.29 -27.45 43.79
CA ASP A 156 32.22 -27.58 42.32
C ASP A 156 32.97 -26.42 41.62
#